data_AF-A0A9C8SVL8-F1
#
_entry.id   AF-A0A9C8SVL8-F1
#
_cell.length_a   1.000
_cell.length_b   1.000
_cell.length_c   1.000
_cell.angle_alpha   90.00
_cell.angle_beta   90.00
_cell.angle_gamma   90.00
#
_symmetry.space_group_name_H-M   'P 1'
#
loop_
_entity.id
_entity.type
_entity.pdbx_description
1 polymer ?
#
loop_
_entity_poly.entity_id
_entity_poly.type
_entity_poly.pdbx_seq_one_letter_code
_entity_poly.pdbx_strand_id
1 'polypeptide(L)'
;MNKGFTLIELLVVITIIGILAGIILVAMGSVREKAKDTKIESNMLQLQQLAENLYLDYGNYDNVDPTISSEIAAIENDIITQGGSPLTIKTPLPADTYCAYTSLNKTLDGQQVYYCTDYLFRNQQIGDPSIGCYDTCFVCPACLDSNGDGLMTAGPDPIPNELLNMFISSCWGQPASCNPSLDLDCNGIINILDVMSYSGLIPYPCL
;
A
#
# COMPACT_ATOMS: atom_id res chain seq x y z
N MET A 1 -12.07 -45.10 48.21
CA MET A 1 -10.75 -45.41 47.61
C MET A 1 -10.21 -44.17 46.95
N ASN A 2 -9.20 -43.53 47.54
CA ASN A 2 -8.51 -42.40 46.91
C ASN A 2 -7.52 -42.98 45.89
N LYS A 3 -7.79 -42.81 44.60
CA LYS A 3 -6.83 -43.09 43.54
C LYS A 3 -5.77 -41.99 43.58
N GLY A 4 -4.56 -42.34 44.01
CA GLY A 4 -3.41 -41.44 43.90
C GLY A 4 -2.99 -41.32 42.44
N PHE A 5 -2.70 -40.10 41.99
CA PHE A 5 -2.05 -39.86 40.71
C PHE A 5 -0.68 -40.53 40.69
N THR A 6 -0.35 -41.19 39.59
CA THR A 6 0.98 -41.78 39.43
C THR A 6 1.97 -40.68 39.07
N LEU A 7 3.20 -40.76 39.59
CA LEU A 7 4.27 -39.81 39.25
C LEU A 7 4.56 -39.76 37.74
N ILE A 8 4.36 -40.89 37.05
CA ILE A 8 4.57 -41.00 35.61
C ILE A 8 3.49 -40.28 34.79
N GLU A 9 2.22 -40.28 35.24
CA GLU A 9 1.16 -39.50 34.60
C GLU A 9 1.47 -38.01 34.64
N LEU A 10 1.99 -37.49 35.76
CA LEU A 10 2.32 -36.08 35.87
C LEU A 10 3.56 -35.73 35.03
N LEU A 11 4.55 -36.63 34.97
CA LEU A 11 5.77 -36.44 34.19
C LEU A 11 5.50 -36.41 32.66
N VAL A 12 4.61 -37.26 32.15
CA VAL A 12 4.30 -37.26 30.71
C VAL A 12 3.52 -35.99 30.31
N VAL A 13 2.73 -35.42 31.22
CA VAL A 13 1.93 -34.23 30.92
C VAL A 13 2.81 -32.99 30.80
N ILE A 14 3.72 -32.77 31.75
CA ILE A 14 4.62 -31.60 31.69
C ILE A 14 5.58 -31.69 30.50
N THR A 15 5.96 -32.89 30.07
CA THR A 15 6.81 -33.09 28.90
C THR A 15 6.06 -32.75 27.61
N ILE A 16 4.80 -33.17 27.47
CA ILE A 16 3.96 -32.80 26.31
C ILE A 16 3.70 -31.29 26.29
N ILE A 17 3.36 -30.67 27.42
CA ILE A 17 3.16 -29.20 27.51
C ILE A 17 4.45 -28.46 27.14
N GLY A 18 5.61 -28.96 27.60
CA GLY A 18 6.91 -28.38 27.26
C GLY A 18 7.21 -28.40 25.76
N ILE A 19 6.91 -29.51 25.07
CA ILE A 19 7.09 -29.63 23.61
C ILE A 19 6.17 -28.65 22.88
N LEU A 20 4.88 -28.61 23.25
CA LEU A 20 3.92 -27.71 22.61
C LEU A 20 4.26 -26.23 22.84
N ALA A 21 4.66 -25.87 24.07
CA ALA A 21 5.08 -24.51 24.40
C ALA A 21 6.36 -24.09 23.65
N GLY A 22 7.31 -25.02 23.47
CA GLY A 22 8.55 -24.76 22.72
C GLY A 22 8.31 -24.36 21.26
N ILE A 23 7.37 -25.03 20.58
CA ILE A 23 7.05 -24.72 19.18
C ILE A 23 6.40 -23.33 19.05
N ILE A 24 5.51 -22.97 19.98
CA ILE A 24 4.81 -21.69 19.98
C ILE A 24 5.79 -20.51 20.08
N LEU A 25 6.80 -20.62 20.94
CA LEU A 25 7.76 -19.54 21.17
C LEU A 25 8.55 -19.16 19.90
N VAL A 26 8.93 -20.14 19.08
CA VAL A 26 9.67 -19.90 17.82
C VAL A 26 8.81 -19.20 16.77
N ALA A 27 7.49 -19.46 16.77
CA ALA A 27 6.57 -18.89 15.79
C ALA A 27 6.13 -17.44 16.09
N MET A 28 6.31 -16.94 17.31
CA MET A 28 5.77 -15.63 17.73
C MET A 28 6.50 -14.40 17.14
N GLY A 29 7.75 -14.54 16.69
CA GLY A 29 8.54 -13.41 16.18
C GLY A 29 7.91 -12.74 14.96
N SER A 30 7.73 -13.53 13.89
CA SER A 30 7.17 -13.03 12.62
C SER A 30 5.70 -12.63 12.71
N VAL A 31 4.93 -13.22 13.63
CA VAL A 31 3.52 -12.85 13.88
C VAL A 31 3.43 -11.45 14.48
N ARG A 32 4.35 -11.07 15.37
CA ARG A 32 4.36 -9.73 15.97
C ARG A 32 4.71 -8.65 14.97
N GLU A 33 5.67 -8.90 14.08
CA GLU A 33 6.04 -7.96 13.02
C GLU A 33 4.88 -7.73 12.05
N LYS A 34 4.21 -8.81 11.59
CA LYS A 34 3.01 -8.67 10.77
C LYS A 34 1.88 -7.92 11.47
N ALA A 35 1.68 -8.16 12.77
CA ALA A 35 0.67 -7.46 13.55
C ALA A 35 0.96 -5.95 13.67
N LYS A 36 2.24 -5.56 13.79
CA LYS A 36 2.66 -4.16 13.77
C LYS A 36 2.35 -3.50 12.42
N ASP A 37 2.64 -4.19 11.33
CA ASP A 37 2.34 -3.67 9.98
C ASP A 37 0.82 -3.50 9.77
N THR A 38 0.02 -4.51 10.13
CA THR A 38 -1.45 -4.39 10.08
C THR A 38 -1.96 -3.22 10.94
N LYS A 39 -1.31 -2.94 12.08
CA LYS A 39 -1.65 -1.81 12.93
C LYS A 39 -1.30 -0.48 12.26
N ILE A 40 -0.15 -0.37 11.59
CA ILE A 40 0.23 0.80 10.79
C ILE A 40 -0.78 1.02 9.65
N GLU A 41 -1.15 -0.04 8.92
CA GLU A 41 -2.17 0.04 7.85
C GLU A 41 -3.52 0.53 8.38
N SER A 42 -3.96 0.00 9.53
CA SER A 42 -5.19 0.46 10.19
C SER A 42 -5.12 1.92 10.64
N ASN A 43 -3.95 2.42 11.04
CA ASN A 43 -3.74 3.83 11.38
C ASN A 43 -3.79 4.73 10.14
N MET A 44 -3.28 4.26 9.00
CA MET A 44 -3.39 4.98 7.72
C MET A 44 -4.84 5.07 7.23
N LEU A 45 -5.64 4.03 7.45
CA LEU A 45 -7.09 4.09 7.15
C LEU A 45 -7.83 5.06 8.09
N GLN A 46 -7.42 5.16 9.36
CA GLN A 46 -7.96 6.18 10.27
C GLN A 46 -7.57 7.60 9.82
N LEU A 47 -6.33 7.79 9.36
CA LEU A 47 -5.88 9.06 8.79
C LEU A 47 -6.74 9.46 7.59
N GLN A 48 -7.04 8.53 6.68
CA GLN A 48 -7.90 8.78 5.53
C GLN A 48 -9.29 9.29 5.97
N GLN A 49 -9.94 8.60 6.92
CA GLN A 49 -11.24 9.03 7.44
C GLN A 49 -11.18 10.41 8.10
N LEU A 50 -10.11 10.69 8.85
CA LEU A 50 -9.92 11.98 9.50
C LEU A 50 -9.66 13.10 8.48
N ALA A 51 -8.88 12.83 7.43
CA ALA A 51 -8.65 13.76 6.34
C ALA A 51 -9.98 14.19 5.69
N GLU A 52 -10.89 13.23 5.46
CA GLU A 52 -12.22 13.54 4.93
C GLU A 52 -13.07 14.37 5.89
N ASN A 53 -13.05 14.06 7.19
CA ASN A 53 -13.77 14.88 8.18
C ASN A 53 -13.25 16.32 8.19
N LEU A 54 -11.93 16.50 8.11
CA LEU A 54 -11.32 17.83 8.02
C LEU A 54 -11.70 18.55 6.72
N TYR A 55 -11.77 17.82 5.60
CA TYR A 55 -12.25 18.39 4.35
C TYR A 55 -13.71 18.85 4.45
N LEU A 56 -14.58 18.08 5.13
CA LEU A 56 -15.98 18.47 5.36
C LEU A 56 -16.11 19.73 6.24
N ASP A 57 -15.22 19.88 7.23
CA ASP A 57 -15.25 21.01 8.16
C ASP A 57 -14.66 22.30 7.55
N TYR A 58 -13.61 22.19 6.75
CA TYR A 58 -12.82 23.35 6.26
C TYR A 58 -12.88 23.57 4.74
N GLY A 59 -13.38 22.60 3.98
CA GLY A 59 -13.45 22.63 2.52
C GLY A 59 -12.10 22.42 1.81
N ASN A 60 -11.07 22.01 2.53
CA ASN A 60 -9.72 21.72 2.02
C ASN A 60 -8.98 20.77 2.97
N TYR A 61 -7.83 20.27 2.53
CA TYR A 61 -6.97 19.36 3.28
C TYR A 61 -5.77 20.07 3.97
N ASP A 62 -5.73 21.40 4.07
CA ASP A 62 -4.60 22.12 4.72
C ASP A 62 -4.39 21.68 6.18
N ASN A 63 -5.47 21.26 6.83
CA ASN A 63 -5.44 20.81 8.22
C ASN A 63 -5.05 19.33 8.39
N VAL A 64 -4.81 18.61 7.29
CA VAL A 64 -4.29 17.24 7.31
C VAL A 64 -2.78 17.29 7.56
N ASP A 65 -2.41 17.73 8.76
CA ASP A 65 -1.03 17.92 9.18
C ASP A 65 -0.90 17.53 10.68
N PRO A 66 0.05 16.67 11.06
CA PRO A 66 0.27 16.28 12.47
C PRO A 66 0.63 17.46 13.39
N THR A 67 1.13 18.56 12.85
CA THR A 67 1.46 19.76 13.63
C THR A 67 0.23 20.62 13.95
N ILE A 68 -0.85 20.46 13.16
CA ILE A 68 -2.09 21.22 13.29
C ILE A 68 -3.16 20.38 14.02
N SER A 69 -3.27 19.10 13.67
CA SER A 69 -4.26 18.18 14.24
C SER A 69 -3.63 17.25 15.29
N SER A 70 -4.10 17.36 16.53
CA SER A 70 -3.67 16.46 17.62
C SER A 70 -4.08 15.01 17.40
N GLU A 71 -5.15 14.77 16.63
CA GLU A 71 -5.60 13.43 16.27
C GLU A 71 -4.66 12.81 15.23
N ILE A 72 -4.24 13.57 14.23
CA ILE A 72 -3.21 13.12 13.26
C ILE A 72 -1.88 12.89 13.97
N ALA A 73 -1.50 13.76 14.91
CA ALA A 73 -0.30 13.57 15.73
C ALA A 73 -0.36 12.27 16.54
N ALA A 74 -1.53 11.90 17.09
CA ALA A 74 -1.69 10.66 17.82
C ALA A 74 -1.53 9.42 16.91
N ILE A 75 -2.10 9.49 15.70
CA ILE A 75 -1.94 8.44 14.66
C ILE A 75 -0.46 8.29 14.30
N GLU A 76 0.24 9.40 14.04
CA GLU A 76 1.65 9.40 13.72
C GLU A 76 2.49 8.77 14.84
N ASN A 77 2.25 9.16 16.09
CA ASN A 77 2.96 8.61 17.24
C ASN A 77 2.76 7.09 17.35
N ASP A 78 1.53 6.59 17.14
CA ASP A 78 1.27 5.16 17.16
C ASP A 78 2.04 4.45 16.02
N ILE A 79 2.05 5.00 14.80
CA ILE A 79 2.84 4.48 13.67
C ILE A 79 4.33 4.37 14.04
N ILE A 80 4.91 5.43 14.61
CA ILE A 80 6.31 5.46 15.05
C ILE A 80 6.57 4.40 16.12
N THR A 81 5.66 4.22 17.09
CA THR A 81 5.82 3.18 18.12
C THR A 81 5.74 1.75 17.57
N GLN A 82 5.02 1.54 16.47
CA GLN A 82 4.98 0.24 15.78
C GLN A 82 6.24 -0.01 14.93
N GLY A 83 7.08 1.00 14.70
CA GLY A 83 8.33 0.91 13.94
C GLY A 83 8.26 1.47 12.52
N GLY A 84 7.14 2.11 12.15
CA GLY A 84 7.03 2.84 10.90
C GLY A 84 7.74 4.19 10.94
N SER A 85 7.95 4.79 9.76
CA SER A 85 8.47 6.16 9.65
C SER A 85 7.41 7.21 10.02
N PRO A 86 7.81 8.42 10.44
CA PRO A 86 6.89 9.55 10.61
C PRO A 86 6.02 9.76 9.37
N LEU A 87 4.80 10.25 9.58
CA LEU A 87 3.86 10.47 8.49
C LEU A 87 4.42 11.55 7.56
N THR A 88 4.55 11.24 6.29
CA THR A 88 4.79 12.27 5.28
C THR A 88 3.47 12.57 4.59
N ILE A 89 2.98 13.79 4.78
CA ILE A 89 1.75 14.28 4.18
C ILE A 89 2.11 15.41 3.22
N LYS A 90 1.53 15.36 2.03
CA LYS A 90 1.71 16.36 0.98
C LYS A 90 0.36 16.89 0.56
N THR A 91 0.21 18.20 0.67
CA THR A 91 -0.97 18.97 0.29
C THR A 91 -0.50 20.08 -0.66
N PRO A 92 -0.70 19.96 -1.99
CA PRO A 92 -0.35 21.02 -2.92
C PRO A 92 -1.27 22.22 -2.72
N LEU A 93 -0.88 23.35 -3.30
CA LEU A 93 -1.79 24.47 -3.49
C LEU A 93 -2.40 24.38 -4.90
N PRO A 94 -3.74 24.44 -5.05
CA PRO A 94 -4.74 24.53 -3.99
C PRO A 94 -4.90 23.22 -3.21
N ALA A 95 -5.17 23.32 -1.90
CA ALA A 95 -5.21 22.21 -0.94
C ALA A 95 -6.46 21.31 -1.06
N ASP A 96 -6.93 21.11 -2.28
CA ASP A 96 -8.08 20.28 -2.61
C ASP A 96 -7.69 18.80 -2.77
N THR A 97 -6.40 18.49 -2.65
CA THR A 97 -5.87 17.13 -2.74
C THR A 97 -4.88 16.89 -1.61
N TYR A 98 -4.73 15.62 -1.22
CA TYR A 98 -3.68 15.20 -0.33
C TYR A 98 -3.21 13.81 -0.70
N CYS A 99 -1.97 13.52 -0.33
CA CYS A 99 -1.47 12.16 -0.21
C CYS A 99 -0.65 12.04 1.05
N ALA A 100 -0.67 10.85 1.64
CA ALA A 100 0.10 10.54 2.81
C ALA A 100 0.72 9.16 2.68
N TYR A 101 1.93 9.00 3.20
CA TYR A 101 2.57 7.69 3.27
C TYR A 101 3.42 7.54 4.53
N THR A 102 3.64 6.28 4.89
CA THR A 102 4.56 5.85 5.95
C THR A 102 5.23 4.54 5.54
N SER A 103 6.31 4.18 6.20
CA SER A 103 6.99 2.91 5.98
C SER A 103 6.40 1.80 6.88
N LEU A 104 6.39 0.58 6.37
CA LEU A 104 6.04 -0.64 7.12
C LEU A 104 7.32 -1.30 7.66
N ASN A 105 7.23 -2.21 8.62
CA ASN A 105 8.41 -2.94 9.13
C ASN A 105 8.90 -4.04 8.18
N LYS A 106 8.29 -4.18 7.01
CA LYS A 106 8.61 -5.22 6.03
C LYS A 106 9.48 -4.70 4.89
N THR A 107 10.25 -5.63 4.37
CA THR A 107 11.15 -5.43 3.23
C THR A 107 10.86 -6.52 2.20
N LEU A 108 10.76 -6.15 0.93
CA LEU A 108 10.64 -7.06 -0.20
C LEU A 108 11.91 -6.95 -1.04
N ASP A 109 12.60 -8.06 -1.29
CA ASP A 109 13.84 -8.09 -2.09
C ASP A 109 14.94 -7.11 -1.63
N GLY A 110 14.96 -6.79 -0.33
CA GLY A 110 15.91 -5.83 0.25
C GLY A 110 15.46 -4.36 0.15
N GLN A 111 14.29 -4.09 -0.45
CA GLN A 111 13.68 -2.77 -0.54
C GLN A 111 12.59 -2.56 0.51
N GLN A 112 12.59 -1.37 1.11
CA GLN A 112 11.61 -0.95 2.11
C GLN A 112 10.21 -0.85 1.48
N VAL A 113 9.19 -1.35 2.17
CA VAL A 113 7.81 -1.18 1.73
C VAL A 113 7.14 -0.05 2.48
N TYR A 114 6.34 0.73 1.77
CA TYR A 114 5.54 1.81 2.29
C TYR A 114 4.06 1.51 2.15
N TYR A 115 3.23 2.19 2.92
CA TYR A 115 1.79 2.21 2.77
C TYR A 115 1.37 3.64 2.50
N CYS A 116 0.56 3.85 1.48
CA CYS A 116 0.08 5.17 1.10
C CYS A 116 -1.45 5.25 1.15
N THR A 117 -1.96 6.47 1.32
CA THR A 117 -3.37 6.83 1.15
C THR A 117 -3.47 8.17 0.42
N ASP A 118 -4.59 8.40 -0.27
CA ASP A 118 -4.86 9.65 -0.99
C ASP A 118 -6.33 10.11 -0.90
N TYR A 119 -6.58 11.29 -1.46
CA TYR A 119 -7.89 11.93 -1.59
C TYR A 119 -8.90 11.20 -2.50
N LEU A 120 -8.44 10.24 -3.31
CA LEU A 120 -9.30 9.38 -4.14
C LEU A 120 -9.67 8.08 -3.43
N PHE A 121 -9.45 8.02 -2.12
CA PHE A 121 -9.69 6.85 -1.28
C PHE A 121 -8.84 5.63 -1.61
N ARG A 122 -7.78 5.77 -2.41
CA ARG A 122 -6.91 4.64 -2.68
C ARG A 122 -5.99 4.41 -1.49
N ASN A 123 -5.78 3.15 -1.18
CA ASN A 123 -4.83 2.72 -0.17
C ASN A 123 -4.14 1.45 -0.65
N GLN A 124 -2.81 1.45 -0.61
CA GLN A 124 -2.02 0.28 -1.06
C GLN A 124 -0.59 0.34 -0.54
N GLN A 125 0.07 -0.80 -0.65
CA GLN A 125 1.49 -0.94 -0.37
C GLN A 125 2.30 -0.58 -1.62
N ILE A 126 3.36 0.21 -1.45
CA ILE A 126 4.20 0.72 -2.54
C ILE A 126 5.69 0.53 -2.21
N GLY A 127 6.52 0.46 -3.25
CA GLY A 127 7.98 0.30 -3.10
C GLY A 127 8.75 1.60 -2.98
N ASP A 128 8.23 2.69 -3.57
CA ASP A 128 8.84 4.02 -3.51
C ASP A 128 7.75 5.10 -3.46
N PRO A 129 7.68 5.92 -2.39
CA PRO A 129 6.72 7.00 -2.27
C PRO A 129 7.01 8.19 -3.20
N SER A 130 8.24 8.32 -3.70
CA SER A 130 8.68 9.43 -4.56
C SER A 130 7.99 9.43 -5.93
N ILE A 131 7.33 8.32 -6.28
CA ILE A 131 6.72 8.06 -7.58
C ILE A 131 5.24 8.49 -7.63
N GLY A 132 4.61 8.78 -6.49
CA GLY A 132 3.19 9.18 -6.51
C GLY A 132 2.74 10.17 -5.45
N CYS A 133 3.47 10.34 -4.35
CA CYS A 133 3.19 11.38 -3.37
C CYS A 133 4.33 12.42 -3.36
N TYR A 134 4.45 13.14 -4.46
CA TYR A 134 5.51 14.11 -4.72
C TYR A 134 4.93 15.41 -5.29
N ASP A 135 5.77 16.42 -5.53
CA ASP A 135 5.30 17.79 -5.77
C ASP A 135 4.47 17.99 -7.07
N THR A 136 4.38 17.01 -7.99
CA THR A 136 3.49 17.09 -9.18
C THR A 136 2.41 16.00 -9.25
N CYS A 137 2.36 15.10 -8.27
CA CYS A 137 1.45 13.96 -8.21
C CYS A 137 1.10 13.70 -6.74
N PHE A 138 -0.20 13.72 -6.41
CA PHE A 138 -0.70 13.50 -5.05
C PHE A 138 -1.51 12.22 -4.97
N VAL A 139 -0.99 11.28 -5.75
CA VAL A 139 -1.45 10.00 -6.26
C VAL A 139 -0.90 8.76 -5.55
N CYS A 140 -1.61 7.90 -4.82
CA CYS A 140 -1.03 6.58 -4.54
C CYS A 140 -0.70 5.85 -5.86
N PRO A 141 0.58 5.56 -6.16
CA PRO A 141 0.96 4.88 -7.41
C PRO A 141 0.49 3.43 -7.33
N ALA A 142 0.09 2.85 -8.47
CA ALA A 142 -0.32 1.44 -8.53
C ALA A 142 0.83 0.50 -8.10
N CYS A 143 0.43 -0.60 -7.49
CA CYS A 143 1.16 -1.65 -6.79
C CYS A 143 2.64 -1.94 -7.14
N LEU A 144 3.34 -2.51 -6.15
CA LEU A 144 4.63 -3.19 -6.31
C LEU A 144 4.55 -4.31 -7.36
N ASP A 145 5.51 -4.37 -8.28
CA ASP A 145 5.71 -5.56 -9.11
C ASP A 145 6.27 -6.74 -8.26
N SER A 146 6.34 -7.94 -8.84
CA SER A 146 6.89 -9.13 -8.17
C SER A 146 8.42 -9.08 -7.92
N ASN A 147 9.10 -7.97 -8.24
CA ASN A 147 10.54 -7.76 -8.05
C ASN A 147 10.86 -6.62 -7.06
N GLY A 148 9.85 -5.87 -6.59
CA GLY A 148 10.03 -4.74 -5.68
C GLY A 148 10.28 -3.41 -6.39
N ASP A 149 10.24 -3.38 -7.72
CA ASP A 149 10.51 -2.22 -8.53
C ASP A 149 9.27 -1.33 -8.50
N GLY A 150 9.39 -0.10 -8.02
CA GLY A 150 8.32 0.89 -8.09
C GLY A 150 8.03 1.23 -9.55
N LEU A 151 7.12 0.50 -10.19
CA LEU A 151 6.81 0.71 -11.59
C LEU A 151 5.82 1.87 -11.73
N MET A 152 6.34 3.01 -12.15
CA MET A 152 5.57 4.02 -12.85
C MET A 152 5.63 3.73 -14.35
N THR A 153 4.99 2.65 -14.83
CA THR A 153 4.85 2.40 -16.27
C THR A 153 3.53 1.62 -16.47
N ALA A 154 2.58 1.90 -17.36
CA ALA A 154 2.44 2.88 -18.44
C ALA A 154 3.76 3.27 -19.13
N GLY A 155 4.49 2.27 -19.61
CA GLY A 155 5.75 2.44 -20.34
C GLY A 155 6.27 1.07 -20.75
N PRO A 156 6.91 0.98 -21.91
CA PRO A 156 6.75 -0.16 -22.79
C PRO A 156 7.70 -1.28 -22.38
N ASP A 157 7.15 -2.35 -21.82
CA ASP A 157 7.81 -3.64 -21.97
C ASP A 157 7.83 -4.00 -23.46
N PRO A 158 8.93 -4.57 -23.99
CA PRO A 158 9.01 -4.98 -25.39
C PRO A 158 7.96 -6.05 -25.67
N ILE A 159 6.89 -5.66 -26.36
CA ILE A 159 5.81 -6.56 -26.78
C ILE A 159 6.39 -7.63 -27.73
N PRO A 160 6.20 -8.92 -27.47
CA PRO A 160 6.52 -9.98 -28.42
C PRO A 160 5.81 -9.76 -29.76
N ASN A 161 6.53 -9.90 -30.87
CA ASN A 161 6.11 -9.51 -32.22
C ASN A 161 4.74 -10.06 -32.70
N GLU A 162 4.20 -11.10 -32.07
CA GLU A 162 2.88 -11.65 -32.39
C GLU A 162 1.72 -10.80 -31.86
N LEU A 163 1.87 -10.16 -30.69
CA LEU A 163 0.83 -9.29 -30.12
C LEU A 163 0.82 -7.90 -30.78
N LEU A 164 1.97 -7.41 -31.25
CA LEU A 164 2.11 -6.14 -31.97
C LEU A 164 1.25 -6.10 -33.26
N ASN A 165 1.18 -7.22 -33.99
CA ASN A 165 0.43 -7.29 -35.25
C ASN A 165 -1.10 -7.30 -35.06
N MET A 166 -1.59 -7.67 -33.86
CA MET A 166 -3.00 -7.55 -33.52
C MET A 166 -3.42 -6.08 -33.29
N PHE A 167 -2.55 -5.29 -32.63
CA PHE A 167 -2.83 -3.89 -32.28
C PHE A 167 -2.76 -2.90 -33.45
N ILE A 168 -1.90 -3.15 -34.45
CA ILE A 168 -1.74 -2.24 -35.61
C ILE A 168 -3.00 -2.21 -36.51
N SER A 169 -3.82 -3.28 -36.52
CA SER A 169 -5.04 -3.33 -37.35
C SER A 169 -6.18 -2.41 -36.87
N SER A 170 -6.11 -1.95 -35.62
CA SER A 170 -7.12 -1.10 -34.97
C SER A 170 -6.82 0.41 -35.01
N CYS A 171 -5.59 0.84 -35.35
CA CYS A 171 -5.23 2.25 -35.49
C CYS A 171 -5.17 2.61 -36.99
N TRP A 172 -6.29 3.09 -37.55
CA TRP A 172 -6.42 3.59 -38.93
C TRP A 172 -5.40 4.70 -39.26
N GLY A 173 -4.18 4.36 -39.64
CA GLY A 173 -3.24 5.26 -40.34
C GLY A 173 -2.57 6.37 -39.52
N GLN A 174 -2.44 6.26 -38.19
CA GLN A 174 -1.77 7.26 -37.35
C GLN A 174 -0.75 6.60 -36.38
N PRO A 175 0.51 6.38 -36.79
CA PRO A 175 1.49 5.62 -36.00
C PRO A 175 2.15 6.40 -34.84
N ALA A 176 1.94 7.72 -34.72
CA ALA A 176 2.59 8.55 -33.69
C ALA A 176 1.72 8.78 -32.44
N SER A 177 0.44 8.37 -32.46
CA SER A 177 -0.52 8.63 -31.38
C SER A 177 -1.06 7.37 -30.68
N CYS A 178 -0.69 6.18 -31.14
CA CYS A 178 -1.02 4.92 -30.47
C CYS A 178 0.20 4.45 -29.65
N ASN A 179 0.29 4.87 -28.39
CA ASN A 179 1.19 4.26 -27.40
C ASN A 179 0.34 3.34 -26.50
N PRO A 180 0.40 2.00 -26.66
CA PRO A 180 -0.41 1.10 -25.84
C PRO A 180 0.19 1.02 -24.42
N SER A 181 -0.50 1.58 -23.43
CA SER A 181 -0.29 1.24 -22.02
C SER A 181 -1.26 0.13 -21.63
N LEU A 182 -0.72 -1.06 -21.34
CA LEU A 182 -1.46 -2.17 -20.74
C LEU A 182 -1.59 -1.87 -19.23
N ASP A 183 -2.79 -1.60 -18.73
CA ASP A 183 -3.05 -1.62 -17.29
C ASP A 183 -3.22 -3.08 -16.86
N LEU A 184 -2.21 -3.64 -16.19
CA LEU A 184 -2.38 -4.88 -15.43
C LEU A 184 -2.90 -4.51 -14.04
N ASP A 185 -4.17 -4.83 -13.76
CA ASP A 185 -4.64 -4.88 -12.38
C ASP A 185 -3.81 -5.93 -11.61
N CYS A 186 -3.52 -5.66 -10.34
CA CYS A 186 -2.65 -6.48 -9.46
C CYS A 186 -3.12 -7.95 -9.25
N ASN A 187 -4.16 -8.41 -9.95
CA ASN A 187 -4.64 -9.79 -10.03
C ASN A 187 -4.24 -10.51 -11.34
N GLY A 188 -3.45 -9.89 -12.22
CA GLY A 188 -3.04 -10.48 -13.50
C GLY A 188 -4.16 -10.62 -14.52
N ILE A 189 -5.25 -9.88 -14.35
CA ILE A 189 -6.39 -9.87 -15.28
C ILE A 189 -6.20 -8.70 -16.24
N ILE A 190 -6.05 -9.00 -17.53
CA ILE A 190 -6.02 -8.00 -18.59
C ILE A 190 -7.46 -7.50 -18.78
N ASN A 191 -7.75 -6.28 -18.32
CA ASN A 191 -9.06 -5.67 -18.53
C ASN A 191 -9.00 -4.83 -19.83
N ILE A 192 -9.42 -5.43 -20.95
CA ILE A 192 -9.52 -4.75 -22.26
C ILE A 192 -10.57 -3.62 -22.25
N LEU A 193 -11.43 -3.57 -21.24
CA LEU A 193 -12.58 -2.66 -21.20
C LEU A 193 -12.23 -1.21 -20.83
N ASP A 194 -11.03 -0.90 -20.35
CA ASP A 194 -10.67 0.47 -19.95
C ASP A 194 -9.85 1.26 -20.99
N VAL A 195 -9.43 0.64 -22.10
CA VAL A 195 -8.65 1.33 -23.17
C VAL A 195 -9.54 1.80 -24.33
N MET A 196 -10.68 2.39 -24.00
CA MET A 196 -11.37 3.32 -24.90
C MET A 196 -11.49 4.72 -24.28
N SER A 197 -10.51 5.13 -23.48
CA SER A 197 -10.30 6.56 -23.25
C SER A 197 -9.62 7.18 -24.45
N TYR A 198 -10.46 7.60 -25.39
CA TYR A 198 -10.22 8.64 -26.36
C TYR A 198 -9.27 9.70 -25.78
N SER A 199 -8.23 10.06 -26.54
CA SER A 199 -7.44 11.28 -26.34
C SER A 199 -8.37 12.45 -26.00
N GLY A 200 -8.51 12.80 -24.72
CA GLY A 200 -9.62 13.67 -24.33
C GLY A 200 -9.84 13.90 -22.85
N LEU A 201 -10.19 12.89 -22.04
CA LEU A 201 -10.85 13.18 -20.74
C LEU A 201 -10.66 12.09 -19.66
N ILE A 202 -9.44 11.62 -19.42
CA ILE A 202 -9.08 11.17 -18.07
C ILE A 202 -7.99 12.11 -17.60
N PRO A 203 -8.18 12.85 -16.48
CA PRO A 203 -7.08 13.60 -15.91
C PRO A 203 -6.05 12.57 -15.46
N TYR A 204 -4.90 12.51 -16.13
CA TYR A 204 -3.68 12.09 -15.47
C TYR A 204 -3.62 12.89 -14.18
N PRO A 205 -3.66 12.28 -12.98
CA PRO A 205 -3.67 13.06 -11.76
C PRO A 205 -2.26 13.52 -11.38
N CYS A 206 -1.31 13.36 -12.30
CA CYS A 206 0.10 13.65 -12.14
C CYS A 206 0.50 14.40 -13.40
N LEU A 207 0.60 15.72 -13.27
CA LEU A 207 0.96 16.66 -14.34
C LEU A 207 2.46 16.58 -14.62
#